data_AF-A0A965USQ3-F1
#
_entry.id   AF-A0A965USQ3-F1
#
_cell.length_a   1.000
_cell.length_b   1.000
_cell.length_c   1.000
_cell.angle_alpha   90.00
_cell.angle_beta   90.00
_cell.angle_gamma   90.00
#
_symmetry.space_group_name_H-M   'P 1'
#
loop_
_entity.id
_entity.type
_entity.pdbx_description
1 polymer ?
#
loop_
_entity_poly.entity_id
_entity_poly.type
_entity_poly.pdbx_seq_one_letter_code
_entity_poly.pdbx_strand_id
1 'polypeptide(L)'
;MALTLTQKEPNQSRLVHTDQAGHWYTSEGESAHVVIGKNGNERNTTVADARKMGLLPSVTSVLGIMDKPQLTAWKIEQAIMSSLTLPKEDGETLEEYAKRVVKDSKQSTTKAAEHGTKMHEQMEHILLGRDCSKDQELQPYIKTFREWAEDNIERTYWCEKALV
;
A
#
# COMPACT_ATOMS: atom_id res chain seq x y z
N MET A 1 -17.01 16.80 35.99
CA MET A 1 -17.57 15.46 35.73
C MET A 1 -16.67 14.77 34.72
N ALA A 2 -15.94 13.75 35.15
CA ALA A 2 -15.09 12.97 34.23
C ALA A 2 -15.99 11.94 33.53
N LEU A 3 -16.04 11.99 32.20
CA LEU A 3 -16.70 10.97 31.39
C LEU A 3 -15.86 9.69 31.46
N THR A 4 -16.21 8.81 32.38
CA THR A 4 -15.64 7.46 32.44
C THR A 4 -16.31 6.63 31.35
N LEU A 5 -15.60 6.42 30.23
CA LEU A 5 -16.01 5.48 29.18
C LEU A 5 -15.94 4.06 29.75
N THR A 6 -17.10 3.50 30.08
CA THR A 6 -17.26 2.20 30.74
C THR A 6 -17.17 0.99 29.80
N GLN A 7 -17.16 1.19 28.48
CA GLN A 7 -16.91 0.13 27.50
C GLN A 7 -16.12 0.67 26.31
N LYS A 8 -15.12 -0.10 25.87
CA LYS A 8 -14.39 0.14 24.62
C LYS A 8 -15.37 -0.17 23.48
N GLU A 9 -15.72 0.83 22.67
CA GLU A 9 -16.56 0.61 21.48
C GLU A 9 -15.99 -0.55 20.65
N PRO A 10 -16.83 -1.45 20.13
CA PRO A 10 -16.38 -2.50 19.22
C PRO A 10 -15.67 -1.85 18.04
N ASN A 11 -14.47 -2.34 17.72
CA ASN A 11 -13.53 -1.77 16.76
C ASN A 11 -13.98 -2.01 15.30
N GLN A 12 -15.18 -1.56 14.92
CA GLN A 12 -15.79 -1.76 13.60
C GLN A 12 -16.51 -0.52 13.02
N SER A 13 -16.43 0.66 13.63
CA SER A 13 -17.27 1.81 13.24
C SER A 13 -16.79 2.65 12.04
N ARG A 14 -15.59 2.40 11.48
CA ARG A 14 -15.05 3.23 10.39
C ARG A 14 -15.32 2.64 9.02
N LEU A 15 -16.06 3.37 8.19
CA LEU A 15 -16.27 3.03 6.78
C LEU A 15 -14.97 3.10 5.96
N VAL A 16 -14.09 4.06 6.26
CA VAL A 16 -12.80 4.24 5.58
C VAL A 16 -11.67 3.80 6.49
N HIS A 17 -10.96 2.76 6.07
CA HIS A 17 -9.74 2.31 6.72
C HIS A 17 -8.50 2.89 6.04
N THR A 18 -7.50 3.23 6.85
CA THR A 18 -6.16 3.63 6.40
C THR A 18 -5.30 2.37 6.26
N ASP A 19 -4.89 2.05 5.04
CA ASP A 19 -4.09 0.85 4.75
C ASP A 19 -2.59 1.02 5.07
N GLN A 20 -2.25 1.88 6.02
CA GLN A 20 -0.86 2.25 6.35
C GLN A 20 -0.28 1.29 7.39
N ALA A 21 0.11 0.09 6.94
CA ALA A 21 1.07 -0.71 7.70
C ALA A 21 2.45 -0.08 7.52
N GLY A 22 3.11 0.29 8.63
CA GLY A 22 4.47 0.83 8.55
C GLY A 22 5.44 -0.25 8.06
N HIS A 23 6.27 0.10 7.07
CA HIS A 23 7.44 -0.71 6.73
C HIS A 23 8.60 -0.33 7.66
N TRP A 24 9.10 -1.33 8.38
CA TRP A 24 10.17 -1.22 9.37
C TRP A 24 11.34 -2.14 9.03
N TYR A 25 12.55 -1.74 9.40
CA TYR A 25 13.79 -2.48 9.18
C TYR A 25 14.65 -2.48 10.44
N THR A 26 15.50 -3.50 10.59
CA THR A 26 16.57 -3.51 11.60
C THR A 26 17.72 -2.59 11.18
N SER A 27 18.68 -2.33 12.08
CA SER A 27 19.91 -1.60 11.74
C SER A 27 20.76 -2.29 10.67
N GLU A 28 20.56 -3.60 10.48
CA GLU A 28 21.27 -4.43 9.52
C GLU A 28 20.53 -4.53 8.17
N GLY A 29 19.31 -3.99 8.07
CA GLY A 29 18.53 -3.95 6.83
C GLY A 29 17.58 -5.11 6.63
N GLU A 30 17.35 -5.90 7.66
CA GLU A 30 16.38 -6.99 7.61
C GLU A 30 14.96 -6.44 7.75
N SER A 31 14.04 -6.96 6.94
CA SER A 31 12.64 -6.56 6.98
C SER A 31 12.00 -6.98 8.31
N ALA A 32 11.39 -6.03 9.00
CA ALA A 32 10.65 -6.25 10.24
C ALA A 32 9.20 -5.76 10.11
N HIS A 33 8.56 -6.01 8.97
CA HIS A 33 7.20 -5.55 8.67
C HIS A 33 6.12 -6.31 9.46
N VAL A 34 6.43 -7.55 9.86
CA VAL A 34 5.56 -8.44 10.62
C VAL A 34 6.30 -8.91 11.88
N VAL A 35 5.56 -9.01 12.98
CA VAL A 35 6.04 -9.57 14.26
C VAL A 35 5.06 -10.60 14.81
N ILE A 36 5.57 -11.54 15.59
CA ILE A 36 4.75 -12.49 16.34
C ILE A 36 4.17 -11.77 17.58
N GLY A 37 2.85 -11.69 17.63
CA GLY A 37 2.12 -11.14 18.77
C GLY A 37 2.24 -12.03 20.02
N LYS A 38 1.84 -11.49 21.18
CA LYS A 38 1.80 -12.27 22.44
C LYS A 38 0.87 -13.47 22.38
N ASN A 39 -0.08 -13.47 21.45
CA ASN A 39 -1.00 -14.57 21.16
C ASN A 39 -0.41 -15.63 20.22
N GLY A 40 0.85 -15.50 19.80
CA GLY A 40 1.52 -16.41 18.88
C GLY A 40 1.21 -16.19 17.40
N ASN A 41 0.34 -15.24 17.06
CA ASN A 41 -0.06 -14.98 15.68
C ASN A 41 0.76 -13.84 15.07
N GLU A 42 1.05 -13.95 13.78
CA GLU A 42 1.64 -12.87 12.99
C GLU A 42 0.71 -11.66 12.90
N ARG A 43 1.30 -10.48 13.02
CA ARG A 43 0.62 -9.20 12.79
C ARG A 43 1.62 -8.15 12.32
N ASN A 44 1.10 -7.09 11.71
CA ASN A 44 1.92 -5.95 11.33
C ASN A 44 2.63 -5.33 12.54
N THR A 45 3.87 -4.91 12.32
CA THR A 45 4.70 -4.21 13.30
C THR A 45 4.11 -2.83 13.58
N THR A 46 3.84 -2.56 14.86
CA THR A 46 3.34 -1.26 15.31
C THR A 46 4.49 -0.33 15.68
N VAL A 47 4.20 0.96 15.79
CA VAL A 47 5.17 1.95 16.31
C VAL A 47 5.67 1.58 17.71
N ALA A 48 4.82 0.95 18.54
CA ALA A 48 5.21 0.50 19.87
C ALA A 48 6.24 -0.65 19.82
N ASP A 49 6.04 -1.61 18.91
CA ASP A 49 7.02 -2.68 18.68
C ASP A 49 8.32 -2.11 18.14
N ALA A 50 8.23 -1.23 17.12
CA ALA A 50 9.39 -0.59 16.52
C ALA A 50 10.24 0.18 17.54
N ARG A 51 9.62 0.96 18.43
CA ARG A 51 10.33 1.65 19.52
C ARG A 51 11.00 0.68 20.49
N LYS A 52 10.34 -0.43 20.82
CA LYS A 52 10.89 -1.44 21.74
C LYS A 52 12.08 -2.18 21.12
N MET A 53 12.01 -2.45 19.82
CA MET A 53 12.98 -3.25 19.09
C MET A 53 14.07 -2.42 18.41
N GLY A 54 14.01 -1.08 18.49
CA GLY A 54 14.97 -0.19 17.83
C GLY A 54 14.86 -0.18 16.30
N LEU A 55 13.67 -0.45 15.75
CA LEU A 55 13.48 -0.53 14.29
C LEU A 55 13.41 0.85 13.65
N LEU A 56 13.91 0.91 12.41
CA LEU A 56 13.97 2.10 11.60
C LEU A 56 12.80 2.13 10.61
N PRO A 57 12.11 3.28 10.44
CA PRO A 57 11.03 3.40 9.48
C PRO A 57 11.57 3.45 8.05
N SER A 58 10.80 2.93 7.09
CA SER A 58 11.11 3.11 5.67
C SER A 58 11.08 4.59 5.25
N VAL A 59 11.81 4.92 4.18
CA VAL A 59 11.79 6.26 3.57
C VAL A 59 10.35 6.67 3.22
N THR A 60 9.56 5.76 2.65
CA THR A 60 8.15 6.02 2.31
C THR A 60 7.31 6.31 3.55
N SER A 61 7.56 5.62 4.67
CA SER A 61 6.88 5.87 5.95
C SER A 61 7.19 7.28 6.45
N VAL A 62 8.44 7.73 6.35
CA VAL A 62 8.85 9.09 6.75
C VAL A 62 8.22 10.13 5.82
N LEU A 63 8.26 9.94 4.50
CA LEU A 63 7.61 10.81 3.53
C LEU A 63 6.08 10.86 3.68
N GLY A 64 5.49 9.79 4.22
CA GLY A 64 4.06 9.70 4.52
C GLY A 64 3.58 10.63 5.64
N ILE A 65 4.50 11.15 6.46
CA ILE A 65 4.18 12.10 7.55
C ILE A 65 3.80 13.47 6.98
N MET A 66 4.40 13.85 5.84
CA MET A 66 4.11 15.13 5.21
C MET A 66 2.69 15.15 4.65
N ASP A 67 1.96 16.22 4.98
CA ASP A 67 0.61 16.41 4.45
C ASP A 67 0.62 16.57 2.93
N LYS A 68 -0.43 16.07 2.29
CA LYS A 68 -0.63 16.06 0.83
C LYS A 68 -2.03 16.60 0.54
N PRO A 69 -2.29 17.91 0.74
CA PRO A 69 -3.64 18.47 0.71
C PRO A 69 -4.35 18.25 -0.63
N GLN A 70 -3.61 18.32 -1.75
CA GLN A 70 -4.18 18.06 -3.08
C GLN A 70 -4.62 16.60 -3.25
N LEU A 71 -3.85 15.64 -2.71
CA LEU A 71 -4.24 14.24 -2.72
C LEU A 71 -5.44 13.98 -1.82
N THR A 72 -5.53 14.68 -0.69
CA THR A 72 -6.69 14.62 0.22
C THR A 72 -7.94 15.15 -0.47
N ALA A 73 -7.87 16.32 -1.12
CA ALA A 73 -8.99 16.88 -1.89
C ALA A 73 -9.43 15.90 -3.00
N TRP A 74 -8.49 15.39 -3.78
CA TRP A 74 -8.78 14.42 -4.83
C TRP A 74 -9.46 13.14 -4.31
N LYS A 75 -9.00 12.57 -3.18
CA LYS A 75 -9.64 11.40 -2.56
C LYS A 75 -11.08 11.67 -2.14
N ILE A 76 -11.35 12.86 -1.62
CA ILE A 76 -12.72 13.29 -1.25
C ILE A 76 -13.59 13.40 -2.50
N GLU A 77 -13.08 14.01 -3.57
CA GLU A 77 -13.79 14.09 -4.86
C GLU A 77 -14.13 12.70 -5.42
N GLN A 78 -13.19 11.76 -5.41
CA GLN A 78 -13.46 10.38 -5.86
C GLN A 78 -14.55 9.72 -5.02
N ALA A 79 -14.51 9.87 -3.69
CA ALA A 79 -15.56 9.34 -2.81
C ALA A 79 -16.94 9.96 -3.08
N ILE A 80 -17.00 11.28 -3.29
CA ILE A 80 -18.25 11.98 -3.65
C ILE A 80 -18.77 11.46 -4.99
N MET A 81 -17.93 11.41 -6.02
CA MET A 81 -18.34 10.95 -7.35
C MET A 81 -18.84 9.51 -7.31
N SER A 82 -18.11 8.60 -6.67
CA SER A 82 -18.55 7.21 -6.46
C SER A 82 -19.90 7.14 -5.75
N SER A 83 -20.14 7.99 -4.74
CA SER A 83 -21.44 8.03 -4.03
C SER A 83 -22.61 8.51 -4.90
N LEU A 84 -22.33 9.30 -5.94
CA LEU A 84 -23.35 9.86 -6.82
C LEU A 84 -23.61 8.96 -8.03
N THR A 85 -22.60 8.24 -8.50
CA THR A 85 -22.66 7.45 -9.74
C THR A 85 -22.91 5.97 -9.50
N LEU A 86 -22.56 5.43 -8.33
CA LEU A 86 -22.74 4.00 -8.04
C LEU A 86 -24.22 3.67 -7.80
N PRO A 87 -24.84 2.80 -8.61
CA PRO A 87 -26.23 2.39 -8.40
C PRO A 87 -26.41 1.65 -7.06
N LYS A 88 -27.57 1.88 -6.43
CA LYS A 88 -28.01 1.14 -5.26
C LYS A 88 -28.62 -0.19 -5.68
N GLU A 89 -28.42 -1.21 -4.87
CA GLU A 89 -29.03 -2.52 -5.09
C GLU A 89 -30.37 -2.62 -4.33
N ASP A 90 -31.28 -3.46 -4.84
CA ASP A 90 -32.58 -3.67 -4.20
C ASP A 90 -32.41 -4.32 -2.83
N GLY A 91 -32.97 -3.71 -1.79
CA GLY A 91 -32.88 -4.18 -0.42
C GLY A 91 -31.53 -3.89 0.27
N GLU A 92 -30.62 -3.16 -0.39
CA GLU A 92 -29.32 -2.80 0.16
C GLU A 92 -29.47 -1.80 1.32
N THR A 93 -28.81 -2.09 2.44
CA THR A 93 -28.74 -1.16 3.56
C THR A 93 -27.81 0.02 3.25
N LEU A 94 -28.00 1.13 3.97
CA LEU A 94 -27.13 2.30 3.81
C LEU A 94 -25.65 1.98 4.10
N GLU A 95 -25.39 1.08 5.05
CA GLU A 95 -24.02 0.69 5.41
C GLU A 95 -23.35 -0.16 4.33
N GLU A 96 -24.09 -1.11 3.73
CA GLU A 96 -23.61 -1.92 2.60
C GLU A 96 -23.30 -1.04 1.39
N TYR A 97 -24.20 -0.10 1.08
CA TYR A 97 -23.97 0.87 0.03
C TYR A 97 -22.74 1.73 0.29
N ALA A 98 -22.58 2.25 1.51
CA ALA A 98 -21.43 3.06 1.88
C ALA A 98 -20.11 2.28 1.75
N LYS A 99 -20.07 0.99 2.14
CA LYS A 99 -18.89 0.13 1.96
C LYS A 99 -18.54 -0.06 0.48
N ARG A 100 -19.54 -0.23 -0.38
CA ARG A 100 -19.34 -0.32 -1.83
C ARG A 100 -18.84 0.98 -2.43
N VAL A 101 -19.36 2.13 -2.01
CA VAL A 101 -18.85 3.46 -2.41
C VAL A 101 -17.38 3.63 -2.03
N VAL A 102 -16.99 3.24 -0.82
CA VAL A 102 -15.56 3.30 -0.40
C VAL A 102 -14.71 2.40 -1.29
N LYS A 103 -15.16 1.17 -1.57
CA LYS A 103 -14.45 0.24 -2.45
C LYS A 103 -14.30 0.79 -3.88
N ASP A 104 -15.39 1.32 -4.44
CA ASP A 104 -15.43 1.92 -5.78
C ASP A 104 -14.46 3.11 -5.89
N SER A 105 -14.52 4.04 -4.93
CA SER A 105 -13.66 5.23 -4.90
C SER A 105 -12.16 4.93 -4.84
N LYS A 106 -11.78 3.75 -4.31
CA LYS A 106 -10.39 3.29 -4.23
C LYS A 106 -9.96 2.46 -5.46
N GLN A 107 -10.88 1.99 -6.29
CA GLN A 107 -10.59 0.97 -7.31
C GLN A 107 -9.51 1.40 -8.30
N SER A 108 -9.51 2.66 -8.73
CA SER A 108 -8.49 3.20 -9.64
C SER A 108 -7.10 3.17 -9.02
N THR A 109 -6.98 3.57 -7.75
CA THR A 109 -5.71 3.54 -7.01
C THR A 109 -5.22 2.12 -6.76
N THR A 110 -6.13 1.19 -6.46
CA THR A 110 -5.78 -0.23 -6.25
C THR A 110 -5.23 -0.83 -7.54
N LYS A 111 -5.93 -0.65 -8.68
CA LYS A 111 -5.47 -1.15 -9.98
C LYS A 111 -4.12 -0.55 -10.38
N ALA A 112 -3.91 0.74 -10.14
CA ALA A 112 -2.63 1.40 -10.42
C ALA A 112 -1.49 0.83 -9.56
N ALA A 113 -1.73 0.59 -8.27
CA ALA A 113 -0.75 -0.03 -7.38
C ALA A 113 -0.42 -1.47 -7.81
N GLU A 114 -1.43 -2.29 -8.11
CA GLU A 114 -1.25 -3.66 -8.62
C GLU A 114 -0.45 -3.69 -9.92
N HIS A 115 -0.76 -2.80 -10.86
CA HIS A 115 0.00 -2.66 -12.10
C HIS A 115 1.45 -2.23 -11.84
N GLY A 116 1.66 -1.28 -10.93
CA GLY A 116 2.99 -0.85 -10.51
C GLY A 116 3.83 -2.00 -9.91
N THR A 117 3.23 -2.83 -9.05
CA THR A 117 3.90 -4.03 -8.50
C THR A 117 4.32 -4.99 -9.61
N LYS A 118 3.41 -5.31 -10.54
CA LYS A 118 3.74 -6.17 -11.69
C LYS A 118 4.88 -5.58 -12.51
N MET A 119 4.87 -4.28 -12.76
CA MET A 119 5.92 -3.60 -13.52
C MET A 119 7.28 -3.62 -12.82
N HIS A 120 7.33 -3.35 -11.50
CA HIS A 120 8.57 -3.45 -10.72
C HIS A 120 9.18 -4.85 -10.79
N GLU A 121 8.36 -5.90 -10.67
CA GLU A 121 8.81 -7.29 -10.84
C GLU A 121 9.44 -7.52 -12.23
N GLN A 122 8.82 -7.01 -13.30
CA GLN A 122 9.37 -7.16 -14.65
C GLN A 122 10.67 -6.36 -14.84
N MET A 123 10.76 -5.17 -14.25
CA MET A 123 11.98 -4.36 -14.28
C MET A 123 13.12 -5.06 -13.54
N GLU A 124 12.86 -5.63 -12.36
CA GLU A 124 13.84 -6.45 -11.63
C GLU A 124 14.30 -7.62 -12.51
N HIS A 125 13.38 -8.33 -13.16
CA HIS A 125 13.72 -9.44 -14.02
C HIS A 125 14.65 -9.02 -15.16
N ILE A 126 14.36 -7.89 -15.83
CA ILE A 126 15.25 -7.34 -16.87
C ILE A 126 16.63 -7.03 -16.31
N LEU A 127 16.70 -6.30 -15.19
CA LEU A 127 17.96 -5.85 -14.58
C LEU A 127 18.83 -7.01 -14.07
N LEU A 128 18.22 -8.15 -13.74
CA LEU A 128 18.89 -9.36 -13.26
C LEU A 128 19.01 -10.46 -14.32
N GLY A 129 18.63 -10.19 -15.57
CA GLY A 129 18.72 -11.14 -16.68
C GLY A 129 17.81 -12.37 -16.54
N ARG A 130 16.67 -12.22 -15.87
CA ARG A 130 15.64 -13.26 -15.68
C ARG A 130 14.55 -13.17 -16.75
N ASP A 131 13.81 -14.27 -16.93
CA ASP A 131 12.68 -14.31 -17.85
C ASP A 131 11.57 -13.35 -17.41
N CYS A 132 11.06 -12.56 -18.36
CA CYS A 132 9.92 -11.69 -18.14
C CYS A 132 8.59 -12.39 -18.42
N SER A 133 7.52 -11.86 -17.85
CA SER A 133 6.14 -12.29 -18.12
C SER A 133 5.80 -12.23 -19.61
N LYS A 134 4.93 -13.14 -20.05
CA LYS A 134 4.35 -13.19 -21.41
C LYS A 134 3.00 -12.49 -21.50
N ASP A 135 2.56 -11.85 -20.42
CA ASP A 135 1.33 -11.07 -20.38
C ASP A 135 1.37 -9.97 -21.46
N GLN A 136 0.37 -9.98 -22.35
CA GLN A 136 0.26 -9.06 -23.48
C GLN A 136 0.07 -7.61 -23.03
N GLU A 137 -0.59 -7.37 -21.89
CA GLU A 137 -0.79 -6.02 -21.36
C GLU A 137 0.53 -5.39 -20.89
N LEU A 138 1.46 -6.21 -20.40
CA LEU A 138 2.75 -5.74 -19.90
C LEU A 138 3.80 -5.61 -21.01
N GLN A 139 3.66 -6.33 -22.13
CA GLN A 139 4.69 -6.34 -23.21
C GLN A 139 5.14 -4.96 -23.69
N PRO A 140 4.25 -3.98 -23.94
CA PRO A 140 4.68 -2.66 -24.40
C PRO A 140 5.61 -1.97 -23.39
N TYR A 141 5.31 -2.11 -22.10
CA TYR A 141 6.08 -1.51 -21.02
C TYR A 141 7.40 -2.25 -20.77
N ILE A 142 7.36 -3.58 -20.78
CA ILE A 142 8.56 -4.45 -20.71
C ILE A 142 9.53 -4.09 -21.83
N LYS A 143 9.03 -4.00 -23.07
CA LYS A 143 9.84 -3.63 -24.23
C LYS A 143 10.48 -2.25 -24.05
N THR A 144 9.67 -1.25 -23.69
CA THR A 144 10.15 0.13 -23.50
C THR A 144 11.25 0.21 -22.44
N PHE A 145 11.06 -0.45 -21.29
CA PHE A 145 12.07 -0.45 -20.23
C PHE A 145 13.31 -1.24 -20.62
N ARG A 146 13.16 -2.36 -21.34
CA ARG A 146 14.30 -3.16 -21.82
C ARG A 146 15.19 -2.36 -22.77
N GLU A 147 14.59 -1.71 -23.76
CA GLU A 147 15.34 -0.86 -24.71
C GLU A 147 16.10 0.24 -23.95
N TRP A 148 15.43 0.92 -23.02
CA TRP A 148 16.10 1.92 -22.18
C TRP A 148 17.22 1.33 -21.31
N ALA A 149 17.01 0.16 -20.69
CA ALA A 149 18.00 -0.48 -19.84
C ALA A 149 19.23 -0.92 -20.64
N GLU A 150 19.04 -1.50 -21.83
CA GLU A 150 20.14 -1.89 -22.73
C GLU A 150 21.00 -0.70 -23.14
N ASP A 151 20.39 0.46 -23.39
CA ASP A 151 21.11 1.67 -23.80
C ASP A 151 21.80 2.39 -22.63
N ASN A 152 21.32 2.25 -21.40
CA ASN A 152 21.70 3.12 -20.27
C ASN A 152 22.34 2.39 -19.08
N ILE A 153 22.22 1.06 -18.98
CA ILE A 153 22.69 0.29 -17.83
C ILE A 153 23.81 -0.64 -18.26
N GLU A 154 25.03 -0.31 -17.82
CA GLU A 154 26.20 -1.17 -18.02
C GLU A 154 26.17 -2.39 -17.08
N ARG A 155 25.79 -2.18 -15.80
CA ARG A 155 25.81 -3.23 -14.78
C ARG A 155 24.87 -2.96 -13.61
N THR A 156 24.09 -3.98 -13.23
CA THR A 156 23.30 -3.99 -12.00
C THR A 156 24.11 -4.58 -10.85
N TYR A 157 24.29 -3.83 -9.76
CA TYR A 157 24.94 -4.33 -8.53
C TYR A 157 23.92 -4.78 -7.48
N TRP A 158 22.86 -3.99 -7.28
CA TRP A 158 21.76 -4.27 -6.36
C TRP A 158 20.42 -3.93 -7.04
N CYS A 159 19.40 -4.72 -6.76
CA CYS A 159 18.02 -4.48 -7.16
C CYS A 159 17.11 -4.92 -6.00
N GLU A 160 16.09 -4.13 -5.68
CA GLU A 160 15.14 -4.37 -4.56
C GLU A 160 15.82 -4.77 -3.22
N LYS A 161 16.99 -4.17 -2.95
CA LYS A 161 17.78 -4.43 -1.74
C LYS A 161 17.51 -3.37 -0.68
N ALA A 162 17.23 -3.79 0.55
CA ALA A 162 17.13 -2.89 1.69
C ALA A 162 18.48 -2.19 1.96
N LEU A 163 18.41 -0.88 2.23
CA LEU A 163 19.54 -0.03 2.59
C LEU A 163 19.22 0.66 3.92
N VAL A 164 20.21 0.74 4.80
CA VAL A 164 20.09 1.33 6.14
C VAL A 164 21.29 2.19 6.46
#